data_AF-A0A372DP94-F1
#
_entry.id   AF-A0A372DP94-F1
#
_cell.length_a   1.000
_cell.length_b   1.000
_cell.length_c   1.000
_cell.angle_alpha   90.00
_cell.angle_beta   90.00
_cell.angle_gamma   90.00
#
_symmetry.space_group_name_H-M   'P 1'
#
loop_
_entity.id
_entity.type
_entity.pdbx_description
1 polymer ?
#
loop_
_entity_poly.entity_id
_entity_poly.type
_entity_poly.pdbx_seq_one_letter_code
_entity_poly.pdbx_strand_id
1 'polypeptide(L)'
;MAHTMSSRASAFDTALRDVAIPALAAHGFRFDGSRTFRRLLSDGRSSQIVSFQLGRRSLEGTFTVNLGIFTEGDRLGVRPDHAKEYDCQFERRTRIGALIPPRFPRLASLPFVGMLFGIPDKWWPISDDLSRTSASVSTAVDMITGHGLGWLSARGP
;
A
#
# COMPACT_ATOMS: atom_id res chain seq x y z
N MET A 1 -25.28 1.90 -17.86
CA MET A 1 -24.18 2.80 -18.30
C MET A 1 -22.87 2.18 -17.88
N ALA A 2 -22.12 1.58 -18.82
CA ALA A 2 -20.81 1.01 -18.53
C ALA A 2 -19.85 2.19 -18.25
N HIS A 3 -19.35 2.27 -17.02
CA HIS A 3 -18.27 3.19 -16.67
C HIS A 3 -17.06 2.80 -17.52
N THR A 4 -16.73 3.57 -18.55
CA THR A 4 -15.47 3.41 -19.27
C THR A 4 -14.34 3.55 -18.27
N MET A 5 -13.68 2.45 -17.91
CA MET A 5 -12.49 2.51 -17.07
C MET A 5 -11.45 3.36 -17.80
N SER A 6 -10.90 4.36 -17.11
CA SER A 6 -9.78 5.16 -17.63
C SER A 6 -8.65 4.23 -18.08
N SER A 7 -8.04 4.51 -19.23
CA SER A 7 -6.89 3.75 -19.75
C SER A 7 -5.78 3.63 -18.70
N ARG A 8 -5.58 4.68 -17.89
CA ARG A 8 -4.64 4.70 -16.76
C ARG A 8 -4.99 3.68 -15.68
N ALA A 9 -6.26 3.55 -15.33
CA ALA A 9 -6.71 2.57 -14.33
C ALA A 9 -6.49 1.14 -14.84
N SER A 10 -6.74 0.91 -16.13
CA SER A 10 -6.50 -0.39 -16.76
C SER A 10 -5.01 -0.74 -16.82
N ALA A 11 -4.15 0.22 -17.17
CA ALA A 11 -2.69 0.06 -17.14
C ALA A 11 -2.20 -0.20 -15.71
N PHE A 12 -2.76 0.47 -14.72
CA PHE A 12 -2.45 0.25 -13.31
C PHE A 12 -2.84 -1.15 -12.84
N ASP A 13 -4.06 -1.60 -13.14
CA ASP A 13 -4.52 -2.94 -12.74
C ASP A 13 -3.72 -4.04 -13.45
N THR A 14 -3.28 -3.79 -14.69
CA THR A 14 -2.36 -4.69 -15.42
C THR A 14 -0.98 -4.72 -14.75
N ALA A 15 -0.40 -3.56 -14.44
CA ALA A 15 0.88 -3.46 -13.74
C ALA A 15 0.85 -4.13 -12.35
N LEU A 16 -0.26 -4.03 -11.60
CA LEU A 16 -0.42 -4.77 -10.35
C LEU A 16 -0.34 -6.27 -10.57
N ARG A 17 -0.99 -6.79 -11.61
CA ARG A 17 -0.97 -8.22 -11.94
C ARG A 17 0.42 -8.70 -12.32
N ASP A 18 1.11 -7.93 -13.15
CA ASP A 18 2.40 -8.34 -13.71
C ASP A 18 3.55 -8.17 -12.73
N VAL A 19 3.45 -7.18 -11.82
CA VAL A 19 4.55 -6.81 -10.92
C VAL A 19 4.24 -7.12 -9.45
N ALA A 20 3.15 -6.57 -8.91
CA ALA A 20 2.87 -6.65 -7.48
C ALA A 20 2.40 -8.06 -7.04
N ILE A 21 1.57 -8.73 -7.83
CA ILE A 21 1.09 -10.08 -7.51
C ILE A 21 2.25 -11.07 -7.33
N PRO A 22 3.13 -11.30 -8.32
CA PRO A 22 4.20 -12.29 -8.15
C PRO A 22 5.15 -11.92 -7.00
N ALA A 23 5.50 -10.64 -6.86
CA ALA A 23 6.41 -10.20 -5.80
C ALA A 23 5.82 -10.38 -4.39
N LEU A 24 4.57 -9.98 -4.16
CA LEU A 24 3.94 -10.10 -2.84
C LEU A 24 3.51 -11.54 -2.54
N ALA A 25 3.18 -12.33 -3.57
CA ALA A 25 2.91 -13.76 -3.41
C ALA A 25 4.13 -14.53 -2.89
N ALA A 26 5.35 -14.15 -3.29
CA ALA A 26 6.59 -14.72 -2.75
C ALA A 26 6.74 -14.50 -1.22
N HIS A 27 6.03 -13.52 -0.67
CA HIS A 27 5.96 -13.25 0.77
C HIS A 27 4.70 -13.80 1.44
N GLY A 28 3.91 -14.64 0.76
CA GLY A 28 2.71 -15.28 1.30
C GLY A 28 1.45 -14.41 1.27
N PHE A 29 1.46 -13.28 0.56
CA PHE A 29 0.24 -12.50 0.36
C PHE A 29 -0.62 -13.07 -0.77
N ARG A 30 -1.93 -13.06 -0.55
CA ARG A 30 -2.94 -13.43 -1.53
C ARG A 30 -3.64 -12.19 -2.04
N PHE A 31 -3.71 -12.05 -3.36
CA PHE A 31 -4.43 -10.98 -4.02
C PHE A 31 -5.94 -11.24 -4.01
N ASP A 32 -6.73 -10.19 -3.81
CA ASP A 32 -8.19 -10.31 -3.69
C ASP A 32 -8.99 -10.09 -4.97
N GLY A 33 -8.29 -9.91 -6.09
CA GLY A 33 -8.91 -9.62 -7.39
C GLY A 33 -9.14 -8.13 -7.64
N SER A 34 -8.84 -7.26 -6.67
CA SER A 34 -8.96 -5.81 -6.81
C SER A 34 -7.59 -5.14 -6.68
N ARG A 35 -7.24 -4.66 -5.48
CA ARG A 35 -6.00 -3.89 -5.23
C ARG A 35 -5.45 -4.16 -3.84
N THR A 36 -5.97 -5.18 -3.17
CA THR A 36 -5.61 -5.51 -1.81
C THR A 36 -5.01 -6.90 -1.76
N PHE A 37 -3.94 -7.00 -1.00
CA PHE A 37 -3.16 -8.19 -0.75
C PHE A 37 -3.26 -8.51 0.74
N ARG A 38 -3.53 -9.78 1.06
CA ARG A 38 -3.71 -10.24 2.43
C ARG A 38 -2.85 -11.43 2.75
N ARG A 39 -2.23 -11.42 3.93
CA ARG A 39 -1.54 -12.56 4.51
C ARG A 39 -2.15 -12.84 5.87
N LEU A 40 -2.89 -13.95 5.97
CA LEU A 40 -3.41 -14.42 7.26
C LEU A 40 -2.24 -14.88 8.12
N LEU A 41 -2.25 -14.52 9.40
CA LEU A 41 -1.24 -14.96 10.35
C LEU A 41 -1.60 -16.34 10.90
N SER A 42 -0.62 -17.00 11.52
CA SER A 42 -0.78 -18.37 12.03
C SER A 42 -1.84 -18.52 13.12
N ASP A 43 -2.18 -17.42 13.81
CA ASP A 43 -3.27 -17.39 14.79
C ASP A 43 -4.65 -17.57 14.15
N GLY A 44 -4.78 -17.35 12.83
CA GLY A 44 -6.06 -17.34 12.11
C GLY A 44 -6.97 -16.16 12.46
N ARG A 45 -6.54 -15.27 13.35
CA ARG A 45 -7.32 -14.15 13.91
C ARG A 45 -6.83 -12.80 13.43
N SER A 46 -5.63 -12.76 12.88
CA SER A 46 -5.00 -11.54 12.40
C SER A 46 -4.61 -11.66 10.93
N SER A 47 -4.64 -10.55 10.21
CA SER A 47 -4.17 -10.47 8.83
C SER A 47 -3.33 -9.22 8.60
N GLN A 48 -2.26 -9.39 7.83
CA GLN A 48 -1.48 -8.28 7.30
C GLN A 48 -2.01 -7.91 5.92
N ILE A 49 -2.13 -6.61 5.68
CA ILE A 49 -2.80 -6.05 4.52
C ILE A 49 -1.86 -5.07 3.81
N VAL A 50 -1.76 -5.21 2.49
CA VAL A 50 -1.15 -4.23 1.59
C VAL A 50 -2.21 -3.80 0.59
N SER A 51 -2.57 -2.52 0.58
CA SER A 51 -3.69 -2.00 -0.21
C SER A 51 -3.22 -0.85 -1.10
N PHE A 52 -3.32 -1.04 -2.42
CA PHE A 52 -2.97 -0.05 -3.42
C PHE A 52 -4.17 0.86 -3.69
N GLN A 53 -4.03 2.14 -3.39
CA GLN A 53 -5.11 3.12 -3.48
C GLN A 53 -4.84 4.12 -4.60
N LEU A 54 -5.76 4.22 -5.55
CA LEU A 54 -5.77 5.29 -6.54
C LEU A 54 -6.15 6.63 -5.90
N GLY A 55 -5.46 7.68 -6.31
CA GLY A 55 -5.77 9.05 -5.95
C GLY A 55 -7.06 9.53 -6.61
N ARG A 56 -7.67 10.55 -6.00
CA ARG A 56 -8.90 11.20 -6.48
C ARG A 56 -8.71 12.71 -6.45
N ARG A 57 -9.50 13.45 -7.24
CA ARG A 57 -9.45 14.92 -7.30
C ARG A 57 -8.04 15.43 -7.61
N SER A 58 -7.42 16.21 -6.71
CA SER A 58 -6.07 16.76 -6.87
C SER A 58 -4.96 15.71 -6.97
N LEU A 59 -5.26 14.45 -6.65
CA LEU A 59 -4.34 13.31 -6.73
C LEU A 59 -4.70 12.33 -7.86
N GLU A 60 -5.61 12.70 -8.76
CA GLU A 60 -5.91 11.88 -9.93
C GLU A 60 -4.64 11.61 -10.76
N GLY A 61 -4.51 10.40 -11.29
CA GLY A 61 -3.31 9.97 -12.02
C GLY A 61 -2.15 9.58 -11.10
N THR A 62 -2.39 9.39 -9.80
CA THR A 62 -1.40 8.86 -8.86
C THR A 62 -1.97 7.69 -8.03
N PHE A 63 -1.10 6.96 -7.34
CA PHE A 63 -1.49 5.99 -6.31
C PHE A 63 -0.58 6.07 -5.08
N THR A 64 -1.07 5.52 -3.98
CA THR A 64 -0.28 5.26 -2.77
C THR A 64 -0.50 3.82 -2.30
N VAL A 65 0.29 3.37 -1.33
CA VAL A 65 0.12 2.05 -0.70
C VAL A 65 -0.12 2.22 0.78
N ASN A 66 -1.23 1.69 1.24
CA ASN A 66 -1.57 1.59 2.64
C ASN A 66 -1.17 0.20 3.15
N LEU A 67 -0.65 0.16 4.37
CA LEU A 67 -0.36 -1.05 5.12
C LEU A 67 -1.29 -1.11 6.33
N GLY A 68 -1.71 -2.31 6.70
CA GLY A 68 -2.58 -2.51 7.85
C GLY A 68 -2.38 -3.87 8.50
N ILE A 69 -2.68 -3.94 9.80
CA ILE A 69 -2.81 -5.19 10.54
C ILE A 69 -4.20 -5.21 11.11
N PHE A 70 -5.04 -6.08 10.54
CA PHE A 70 -6.39 -6.33 11.04
C PHE A 70 -6.33 -7.45 12.07
N THR A 71 -6.95 -7.23 13.21
CA THR A 71 -7.21 -8.26 14.21
C THR A 71 -8.70 -8.47 14.36
N GLU A 72 -9.12 -9.71 14.61
CA GLU A 72 -10.50 -10.03 14.93
C GLU A 72 -11.00 -9.14 16.08
N GLY A 73 -12.12 -8.46 15.85
CA GLY A 73 -12.67 -7.47 16.78
C GLY A 73 -12.41 -6.01 16.38
N ASP A 74 -11.48 -5.73 15.44
CA ASP A 74 -11.26 -4.37 14.94
C ASP A 74 -12.53 -3.79 14.31
N ARG A 75 -13.24 -4.63 13.56
CA ARG A 75 -14.53 -4.31 12.96
C ARG A 75 -15.50 -5.49 13.08
N LEU A 76 -16.67 -5.24 13.65
CA LEU A 76 -17.71 -6.24 13.82
C LEU A 76 -18.13 -6.84 12.47
N GLY A 77 -18.16 -8.18 12.41
CA GLY A 77 -18.57 -8.94 11.23
C GLY A 77 -17.54 -9.04 10.10
N VAL A 78 -16.35 -8.45 10.26
CA VAL A 78 -15.27 -8.59 9.26
C VAL A 78 -14.36 -9.74 9.63
N ARG A 79 -14.17 -10.66 8.68
CA ARG A 79 -13.25 -11.79 8.82
C ARG A 79 -11.83 -11.37 8.41
N PRO A 80 -10.77 -11.86 9.09
CA PRO A 80 -9.39 -11.47 8.76
C PRO A 80 -8.98 -11.74 7.30
N ASP A 81 -9.46 -12.81 6.68
CA ASP A 81 -9.19 -13.15 5.27
C ASP A 81 -9.90 -12.24 4.25
N HIS A 82 -10.84 -11.41 4.69
CA HIS A 82 -11.60 -10.46 3.87
C HIS A 82 -11.38 -9.00 4.26
N ALA A 83 -10.63 -8.73 5.32
CA ALA A 83 -10.42 -7.39 5.83
C ALA A 83 -9.73 -6.47 4.80
N LYS A 84 -9.99 -5.17 4.92
CA LYS A 84 -9.28 -4.13 4.19
C LYS A 84 -8.55 -3.22 5.16
N GLU A 85 -7.66 -2.40 4.63
CA GLU A 85 -6.84 -1.51 5.45
C GLU A 85 -7.69 -0.55 6.27
N TYR A 86 -8.85 -0.14 5.76
CA TYR A 86 -9.76 0.75 6.46
C TYR A 86 -10.56 0.07 7.59
N ASP A 87 -10.51 -1.26 7.68
CA ASP A 87 -11.15 -2.04 8.76
C ASP A 87 -10.25 -2.15 9.99
N CYS A 88 -8.94 -1.92 9.84
CA CYS A 88 -7.98 -1.95 10.94
C CYS A 88 -8.14 -0.71 11.84
N GLN A 89 -7.78 -0.87 13.12
CA GLN A 89 -7.61 0.28 14.01
C GLN A 89 -6.53 1.25 13.50
N PHE A 90 -6.68 2.54 13.82
CA PHE A 90 -5.83 3.60 13.28
C PHE A 90 -4.35 3.39 13.60
N GLU A 91 -4.03 2.98 14.82
CA GLU A 91 -2.65 2.73 15.28
C GLU A 91 -1.97 1.52 14.60
N ARG A 92 -2.75 0.64 13.98
CA ARG A 92 -2.28 -0.52 13.20
C ARG A 92 -2.31 -0.28 11.70
N ARG A 93 -2.36 0.98 11.29
CA ARG A 93 -2.31 1.40 9.89
C ARG A 93 -1.18 2.37 9.66
N THR A 94 -0.60 2.30 8.48
CA THR A 94 0.35 3.30 8.01
C THR A 94 0.30 3.37 6.49
N ARG A 95 0.93 4.38 5.91
CA ARG A 95 1.24 4.40 4.48
C ARG A 95 2.69 4.04 4.30
N ILE A 96 3.00 3.34 3.21
CA ILE A 96 4.38 2.98 2.92
C ILE A 96 5.27 4.22 2.84
N GLY A 97 4.73 5.36 2.36
CA GLY A 97 5.46 6.63 2.29
C GLY A 97 6.00 7.07 3.65
N ALA A 98 5.22 6.87 4.72
CA ALA A 98 5.58 7.21 6.09
C ALA A 98 6.70 6.33 6.67
N LEU A 99 7.01 5.19 6.03
CA LEU A 99 8.06 4.27 6.47
C LEU A 99 9.39 4.49 5.73
N ILE A 100 9.39 5.27 4.65
CA ILE A 100 10.59 5.51 3.85
C ILE A 100 11.44 6.58 4.54
N PRO A 101 12.73 6.32 4.82
CA PRO A 101 13.60 7.31 5.42
C PRO A 101 13.67 8.58 4.56
N PRO A 102 13.60 9.78 5.16
CA PRO A 102 13.75 11.02 4.42
C PRO A 102 15.15 11.09 3.81
N ARG A 103 15.25 11.61 2.58
CA ARG A 103 16.52 11.78 1.87
C ARG A 103 17.54 12.64 2.64
N PHE A 104 17.04 13.58 3.46
CA PHE A 104 17.85 14.48 4.28
C PHE A 104 17.39 14.43 5.75
N PRO A 105 17.78 13.39 6.52
CA PRO A 105 17.24 13.15 7.86
C PRO A 105 17.52 14.30 8.84
N ARG A 106 18.69 14.93 8.73
CA ARG A 106 19.05 16.11 9.55
C ARG A 106 18.18 17.33 9.27
N LEU A 107 17.73 17.51 8.02
CA LEU A 107 16.84 18.61 7.67
C LEU A 107 15.39 18.29 8.06
N ALA A 108 14.98 17.03 7.93
CA ALA A 108 13.67 16.54 8.36
C ALA A 108 13.44 16.68 9.88
N SER A 109 14.51 16.66 10.69
CA SER A 109 14.42 16.82 12.15
C SER A 109 14.33 18.28 12.65
N LEU A 110 14.50 19.27 11.76
CA LEU A 110 14.46 20.68 12.16
C LEU A 110 13.02 21.21 12.23
N PRO A 111 12.66 22.08 13.18
CA PRO A 111 11.34 22.71 13.21
C PRO A 111 11.12 23.59 11.96
N PHE A 112 9.89 23.62 11.44
CA PHE A 112 9.45 24.31 10.21
C PHE A 112 10.09 23.81 8.89
N VAL A 113 11.40 23.59 8.86
CA VAL A 113 12.12 22.95 7.74
C VAL A 113 11.68 21.49 7.59
N GLY A 114 11.51 20.79 8.70
CA GLY A 114 10.95 19.44 8.76
C GLY A 114 9.50 19.35 8.30
N MET A 115 8.76 20.44 8.07
CA MET A 115 7.47 20.35 7.36
C MET A 115 7.64 20.25 5.83
N LEU A 116 8.74 20.77 5.28
CA LEU A 116 9.09 20.66 3.86
C LEU A 116 9.87 19.37 3.56
N PHE A 117 10.57 18.82 4.56
CA PHE A 117 11.42 17.63 4.44
C PHE A 117 10.95 16.44 5.29
N GLY A 118 9.91 16.61 6.10
CA GLY A 118 9.26 15.55 6.88
C GLY A 118 8.56 14.57 5.96
N ILE A 119 8.38 13.35 6.47
CA ILE A 119 8.12 12.16 5.65
C ILE A 119 6.89 12.40 4.75
N PRO A 120 7.08 12.66 3.45
CA PRO A 120 5.97 12.95 2.58
C PRO A 120 5.17 11.67 2.43
N ASP A 121 3.86 11.79 2.61
CA ASP A 121 2.92 10.84 2.06
C ASP A 121 3.27 10.63 0.57
N LYS A 122 3.78 9.44 0.24
CA LYS A 122 4.35 9.17 -1.08
C LYS A 122 3.23 8.75 -2.02
N TRP A 123 3.12 9.51 -3.12
CA TRP A 123 2.23 9.23 -4.23
C TRP A 123 3.07 8.99 -5.48
N TRP A 124 2.82 7.88 -6.15
CA TRP A 124 3.48 7.50 -7.39
C TRP A 124 2.59 7.84 -8.59
N PRO A 125 3.18 8.28 -9.72
CA PRO A 125 2.40 8.58 -10.91
C PRO A 125 1.86 7.31 -11.57
N ILE A 126 0.77 7.48 -12.31
CA ILE A 126 0.17 6.48 -13.20
C ILE A 126 0.06 7.10 -14.58
N SER A 127 0.57 6.37 -15.58
CA SER A 127 0.40 6.70 -16.99
C SER A 127 -0.54 5.71 -17.66
N ASP A 128 -1.04 6.11 -18.80
CA ASP A 128 -1.61 5.23 -19.83
C ASP A 128 -0.54 4.29 -20.45
N ASP A 129 0.71 4.74 -20.50
CA ASP A 129 1.88 3.92 -20.79
C ASP A 129 2.11 2.88 -19.66
N LEU A 130 1.86 1.61 -20.00
CA LEU A 130 2.03 0.47 -19.10
C LEU A 130 3.44 0.38 -18.54
N SER A 131 4.48 0.63 -19.34
CA SER A 131 5.87 0.50 -18.88
C SER A 131 6.20 1.51 -17.78
N ARG A 132 5.71 2.76 -17.90
CA ARG A 132 5.88 3.80 -16.86
C ARG A 132 5.11 3.47 -15.59
N THR A 133 3.89 2.95 -15.73
CA THR A 133 3.07 2.53 -14.59
C THR A 133 3.68 1.32 -13.89
N SER A 134 4.17 0.33 -14.64
CA SER A 134 4.89 -0.84 -14.09
C SER A 134 6.16 -0.44 -13.36
N ALA A 135 6.94 0.53 -13.86
CA ALA A 135 8.11 1.06 -13.14
C ALA A 135 7.73 1.71 -11.80
N SER A 136 6.61 2.43 -11.78
CA SER A 136 6.07 3.04 -10.57
C SER A 136 5.59 2.00 -9.55
N VAL A 137 4.87 0.97 -10.02
CA VAL A 137 4.44 -0.17 -9.18
C VAL A 137 5.65 -0.95 -8.67
N SER A 138 6.65 -1.21 -9.51
CA SER A 138 7.90 -1.88 -9.10
C SER A 138 8.60 -1.11 -7.99
N THR A 139 8.72 0.21 -8.14
CA THR A 139 9.30 1.05 -7.08
C THR A 139 8.49 0.96 -5.79
N ALA A 140 7.16 0.93 -5.86
CA ALA A 140 6.33 0.76 -4.68
C ALA A 140 6.52 -0.62 -4.03
N VAL A 141 6.64 -1.68 -4.83
CA VAL A 141 6.98 -3.04 -4.37
C VAL A 141 8.33 -3.06 -3.66
N ASP A 142 9.36 -2.43 -4.22
CA ASP A 142 10.68 -2.33 -3.58
C ASP A 142 10.62 -1.63 -2.21
N MET A 143 9.77 -0.60 -2.08
CA MET A 143 9.58 0.05 -0.78
C MET A 143 8.82 -0.87 0.19
N ILE A 144 7.81 -1.60 -0.29
CA ILE A 144 7.08 -2.58 0.54
C ILE A 144 8.04 -3.65 1.05
N THR A 145 8.89 -4.23 0.19
CA THR A 145 9.85 -5.27 0.59
C THR A 145 10.93 -4.70 1.52
N GLY A 146 11.48 -3.53 1.20
CA GLY A 146 12.56 -2.91 1.98
C GLY A 146 12.14 -2.32 3.33
N HIS A 147 10.90 -1.85 3.46
CA HIS A 147 10.44 -1.11 4.65
C HIS A 147 9.09 -1.60 5.21
N GLY A 148 8.15 -1.97 4.34
CA GLY A 148 6.79 -2.36 4.73
C GLY A 148 6.71 -3.72 5.43
N LEU A 149 7.42 -4.74 4.92
CA LEU A 149 7.35 -6.09 5.46
C LEU A 149 7.92 -6.18 6.88
N GLY A 150 9.00 -5.45 7.16
CA GLY A 150 9.57 -5.35 8.51
C GLY A 150 8.59 -4.72 9.50
N TRP A 151 7.94 -3.63 9.09
CA TRP A 151 6.91 -2.97 9.91
C TRP A 151 5.71 -3.89 10.17
N LEU A 152 5.21 -4.59 9.14
CA LEU A 152 4.10 -5.54 9.28
C LEU A 152 4.46 -6.69 10.23
N SER A 153 5.68 -7.19 10.17
CA SER A 153 6.16 -8.30 11.01
C SER A 153 6.37 -7.88 12.46
N ALA A 154 6.89 -6.67 12.71
CA ALA A 154 7.13 -6.15 14.05
C ALA A 154 5.85 -5.81 14.84
N ARG A 155 4.70 -5.75 14.16
CA ARG A 155 3.39 -5.41 14.75
C ARG A 155 2.35 -6.52 14.64
N GLY A 156 2.73 -7.66 14.05
CA GLY A 156 1.93 -8.89 14.21
C GLY A 156 1.92 -9.33 15.69
N PRO A 157 0.99 -10.21 16.09
CA PRO A 157 0.95 -10.77 17.43
C PRO A 157 2.29 -11.43 17.81
#